data_AF-A0A7C5PC41-F1
#
_entry.id   AF-A0A7C5PC41-F1
#
_cell.length_a   1.000
_cell.length_b   1.000
_cell.length_c   1.000
_cell.angle_alpha   90.00
_cell.angle_beta   90.00
_cell.angle_gamma   90.00
#
_symmetry.space_group_name_H-M   'P 1'
#
loop_
_entity.id
_entity.type
_entity.pdbx_description
1 polymer ?
#
loop_
_entity_poly.entity_id
_entity_poly.type
_entity_poly.pdbx_seq_one_letter_code
_entity_poly.pdbx_strand_id
1 'polypeptide(L)'
;MKALLSLLFLFPSPPGPAPSRSPLSEIYRRVRPALVQVLAPGGFRGIPSRGSGVIVSPSGLVLTYYTAVFEEGQVRAALPDGREVPVRVAARAPSLGAALLQLPGKGPFPFVKLPPRGWKP
;
A
#
# COMPACT_ATOMS: atom_id res chain seq x y z
N MET A 1 29.21 -15.41 -45.37
CA MET A 1 27.96 -15.99 -45.90
C MET A 1 26.96 -16.09 -44.76
N LYS A 2 25.83 -15.37 -44.89
CA LYS A 2 24.46 -15.68 -44.40
C LYS A 2 24.33 -16.04 -42.91
N ALA A 3 24.02 -15.08 -42.04
CA ALA A 3 22.63 -14.75 -41.65
C ALA A 3 21.86 -15.96 -41.09
N LEU A 4 21.89 -16.15 -39.76
CA LEU A 4 20.89 -16.97 -39.07
C LEU A 4 19.91 -16.02 -38.39
N LEU A 5 18.85 -15.76 -39.13
CA LEU A 5 17.79 -14.79 -38.88
C LEU A 5 17.02 -15.19 -37.61
N SER A 6 16.92 -14.25 -36.67
CA SER A 6 16.03 -14.33 -35.52
C SER A 6 14.59 -14.50 -36.00
N LEU A 7 14.02 -15.68 -35.80
CA LEU A 7 12.58 -15.89 -35.87
C LEU A 7 12.03 -15.89 -34.45
N LEU A 8 12.09 -14.73 -33.78
CA LEU A 8 11.22 -14.44 -32.66
C LEU A 8 9.82 -14.29 -33.25
N PHE A 9 9.08 -15.39 -33.27
CA PHE A 9 7.66 -15.37 -33.57
C PHE A 9 7.00 -14.29 -32.72
N LEU A 10 6.47 -13.30 -33.40
CA LEU A 10 5.52 -12.33 -32.91
C LEU A 10 4.23 -13.11 -32.56
N PHE A 11 4.24 -13.91 -31.49
CA PHE A 11 3.01 -14.44 -30.95
C PHE A 11 2.28 -13.27 -30.30
N PRO A 12 1.15 -12.77 -30.85
CA PRO A 12 0.32 -11.85 -30.09
C PRO A 12 -0.01 -12.56 -28.79
N SER A 13 0.40 -11.98 -27.66
CA SER A 13 -0.01 -12.50 -26.36
C SER A 13 -1.53 -12.59 -26.40
N PRO A 14 -2.14 -13.75 -26.08
CA PRO A 14 -3.59 -13.85 -26.05
C PRO A 14 -4.12 -12.72 -25.17
N PRO A 15 -5.21 -12.04 -25.59
CA PRO A 15 -5.79 -10.98 -24.77
C PRO A 15 -5.96 -11.54 -23.36
N GLY A 16 -5.33 -10.89 -22.38
CA GLY A 16 -5.39 -11.32 -20.99
C GLY A 16 -6.87 -11.49 -20.59
N PRO A 17 -7.17 -12.40 -19.65
CA PRO A 17 -8.55 -12.65 -19.24
C PRO A 17 -9.25 -11.31 -18.98
N ALA A 18 -10.41 -11.11 -19.62
CA ALA A 18 -11.22 -9.92 -19.40
C ALA A 18 -11.39 -9.73 -17.89
N PRO A 19 -11.23 -8.51 -17.35
CA PRO A 19 -11.26 -8.29 -15.91
C PRO A 19 -12.54 -8.89 -15.36
N SER A 20 -12.41 -9.91 -14.51
CA SER A 20 -13.57 -10.55 -13.90
C SER A 20 -14.36 -9.45 -13.18
N ARG A 21 -15.65 -9.33 -13.50
CA ARG A 21 -16.60 -8.52 -12.72
C ARG A 21 -16.87 -9.23 -11.38
N SER A 22 -15.82 -9.58 -10.66
CA SER A 22 -15.90 -10.14 -9.32
C SER A 22 -16.10 -8.99 -8.31
N PRO A 23 -16.86 -9.20 -7.24
CA PRO A 23 -16.98 -8.24 -6.15
C PRO A 23 -15.62 -7.77 -5.61
N LEU A 24 -14.62 -8.64 -5.62
CA LEU A 24 -13.25 -8.30 -5.22
C LEU A 24 -12.61 -7.24 -6.12
N SER A 25 -12.72 -7.37 -7.45
CA SER A 25 -12.10 -6.40 -8.37
C SER A 25 -12.74 -5.02 -8.24
N GLU A 26 -14.04 -4.97 -7.96
CA GLU A 26 -14.76 -3.73 -7.69
C GLU A 26 -14.31 -3.07 -6.37
N ILE A 27 -14.28 -3.84 -5.28
CA ILE A 27 -13.80 -3.35 -3.98
C ILE A 27 -12.35 -2.88 -4.07
N TYR A 28 -11.49 -3.65 -4.73
CA TYR A 28 -10.10 -3.27 -4.95
C TYR A 28 -9.99 -1.93 -5.68
N ARG A 29 -10.70 -1.73 -6.80
CA ARG A 29 -10.68 -0.45 -7.53
C ARG A 29 -11.11 0.72 -6.65
N ARG A 30 -12.11 0.51 -5.79
CA ARG A 30 -12.63 1.54 -4.88
C ARG A 30 -11.65 1.88 -3.76
N VAL A 31 -10.95 0.89 -3.22
CA VAL A 31 -10.08 1.04 -2.04
C VAL A 31 -8.63 1.37 -2.42
N ARG A 32 -8.16 0.96 -3.62
CA ARG A 32 -6.79 1.14 -4.10
C ARG A 32 -6.24 2.56 -3.88
N PRO A 33 -6.98 3.66 -4.13
CA PRO A 33 -6.46 5.01 -3.90
C PRO A 33 -6.10 5.33 -2.44
N ALA A 34 -6.61 4.56 -1.48
CA ALA A 34 -6.34 4.70 -0.06
C ALA A 34 -5.33 3.66 0.47
N LEU A 35 -4.85 2.74 -0.36
CA LEU A 35 -3.85 1.75 0.03
C LEU A 35 -2.45 2.35 -0.10
N VAL A 36 -1.62 2.15 0.92
CA VAL A 36 -0.21 2.55 0.90
C VAL A 36 0.67 1.36 1.26
N GLN A 37 1.88 1.34 0.73
CA GLN A 37 2.92 0.44 1.22
C GLN A 37 3.70 1.16 2.33
N VAL A 38 3.79 0.56 3.50
CA VAL A 38 4.59 1.08 4.62
C VAL A 38 5.98 0.49 4.53
N LEU A 39 7.00 1.34 4.59
CA LEU A 39 8.40 0.98 4.48
C LEU A 39 9.11 1.43 5.75
N ALA A 40 9.77 0.51 6.43
CA ALA A 40 10.61 0.82 7.59
C ALA A 40 11.94 0.07 7.49
N PRO A 41 13.04 0.64 7.98
CA PRO A 41 14.28 -0.12 8.12
C PRO A 41 14.13 -1.24 9.15
N GLY A 42 15.02 -2.22 9.11
CA GLY A 42 15.12 -3.23 10.18
C GLY A 42 14.27 -4.49 10.03
N GLY A 43 14.12 -5.06 8.83
CA GLY A 43 13.64 -6.43 8.69
C GLY A 43 14.75 -7.48 8.84
N PHE A 44 14.39 -8.75 8.70
CA PHE A 44 15.31 -9.88 8.88
C PHE A 44 16.49 -9.79 7.90
N ARG A 45 17.73 -9.90 8.42
CA ARG A 45 18.99 -9.88 7.63
C ARG A 45 19.19 -8.61 6.77
N GLY A 46 18.75 -7.45 7.26
CA GLY A 46 18.97 -6.17 6.57
C GLY A 46 18.00 -5.90 5.40
N ILE A 47 17.02 -6.78 5.19
CA ILE A 47 15.91 -6.53 4.26
C ILE A 47 14.98 -5.50 4.90
N PRO A 48 14.60 -4.40 4.22
CA PRO A 48 13.63 -3.45 4.77
C PRO A 48 12.31 -4.12 5.13
N SER A 49 11.76 -3.76 6.28
CA SER A 49 10.43 -4.22 6.69
C SER A 49 9.38 -3.54 5.81
N ARG A 50 8.56 -4.35 5.15
CA ARG A 50 7.46 -3.87 4.29
C ARG A 50 6.13 -4.30 4.88
N GLY A 51 5.21 -3.35 4.94
CA GLY A 51 3.85 -3.55 5.41
C GLY A 51 2.84 -2.90 4.47
N SER A 52 1.56 -3.11 4.79
CA SER A 52 0.45 -2.42 4.13
C SER A 52 -0.19 -1.46 5.12
N GLY A 53 -0.66 -0.33 4.61
CA GLY A 53 -1.46 0.64 5.37
C GLY A 53 -2.69 1.08 4.59
N VAL A 54 -3.69 1.56 5.31
CA VAL A 54 -4.91 2.15 4.74
C VAL A 54 -5.07 3.57 5.25
N ILE A 55 -5.27 4.52 4.35
CA ILE A 55 -5.62 5.89 4.72
C ILE A 55 -7.05 5.89 5.25
N VAL A 56 -7.25 6.34 6.50
CA VAL A 56 -8.53 6.30 7.23
C VAL A 56 -9.10 7.69 7.54
N SER A 57 -8.40 8.77 7.12
CA SER A 57 -8.83 10.16 7.30
C SER A 57 -8.47 11.00 6.08
N PRO A 58 -9.29 12.00 5.69
CA PRO A 58 -8.92 12.97 4.65
C PRO A 58 -7.68 13.79 4.99
N SER A 59 -7.30 13.86 6.28
CA SER A 59 -6.06 14.52 6.74
C SER A 59 -4.80 13.68 6.53
N GLY A 60 -4.91 12.44 6.05
CA GLY A 60 -3.75 11.58 5.78
C GLY A 60 -3.32 10.68 6.94
N LEU A 61 -4.22 10.36 7.88
CA LEU A 61 -3.95 9.30 8.86
C LEU A 61 -3.99 7.94 8.19
N VAL A 62 -2.96 7.14 8.40
CA VAL A 62 -2.81 5.77 7.88
C VAL A 62 -2.86 4.80 9.05
N LEU A 63 -3.80 3.85 9.01
CA LEU A 63 -3.84 2.71 9.92
C LEU A 63 -2.98 1.58 9.35
N THR A 64 -2.11 1.01 10.19
CA THR A 64 -1.25 -0.12 9.85
C THR A 64 -1.11 -1.05 11.05
N TYR A 65 -0.63 -2.27 10.79
CA TYR A 65 -0.11 -3.13 11.84
C TYR A 65 1.11 -2.47 12.51
N TYR A 66 1.20 -2.57 13.83
CA TYR A 66 2.34 -2.09 14.60
C TYR A 66 3.51 -3.06 14.49
N THR A 67 4.70 -2.52 14.23
CA THR A 67 5.95 -3.24 14.42
C THR A 67 6.92 -2.36 15.22
N ALA A 68 7.74 -3.00 16.06
CA ALA A 68 8.70 -2.31 16.93
C ALA A 68 9.77 -1.54 16.13
N VAL A 69 9.97 -1.86 14.85
CA VAL A 69 10.98 -1.21 13.98
C VAL A 69 10.51 0.10 13.37
N PHE A 70 9.32 0.59 13.74
CA PHE A 70 8.86 1.93 13.37
C PHE A 70 9.56 3.01 14.21
N GLU A 71 10.81 3.29 13.84
CA GLU A 71 11.63 4.38 14.37
C GLU A 71 11.25 5.71 13.72
N GLU A 72 11.26 6.78 14.51
CA GLU A 72 10.92 8.11 13.99
C GLU A 72 11.95 8.60 12.96
N GLY A 73 11.46 9.31 11.94
CA GLY A 73 12.29 9.81 10.85
C GLY A 73 12.70 8.76 9.81
N GLN A 74 12.41 7.48 10.04
CA GLN A 74 12.85 6.40 9.16
C GLN A 74 11.72 5.70 8.40
N VAL A 75 10.48 5.88 8.84
CA VAL A 75 9.32 5.28 8.16
C VAL A 75 8.92 6.10 6.93
N ARG A 76 8.67 5.40 5.81
CA ARG A 76 8.15 5.97 4.57
C ARG A 76 6.84 5.28 4.19
N ALA A 77 6.04 5.96 3.38
CA ALA A 77 4.89 5.37 2.71
C ALA A 77 5.02 5.53 1.20
N ALA A 78 4.89 4.44 0.45
CA ALA A 78 4.70 4.50 -1.00
C ALA A 78 3.19 4.66 -1.29
N LEU A 79 2.85 5.74 -1.96
CA LEU A 79 1.49 6.10 -2.34
C LEU A 79 1.07 5.36 -3.63
N PRO A 80 -0.24 5.29 -3.95
CA PRO A 80 -0.73 4.63 -5.18
C PRO A 80 -0.22 5.21 -6.50
N ASP A 81 0.31 6.43 -6.47
CA ASP A 81 0.94 7.12 -7.60
C ASP A 81 2.45 6.79 -7.74
N GLY A 82 2.98 5.94 -6.86
CA GLY A 82 4.38 5.51 -6.84
C GLY A 82 5.32 6.41 -6.06
N ARG A 83 4.86 7.57 -5.55
CA ARG A 83 5.72 8.44 -4.73
C ARG A 83 5.95 7.84 -3.36
N GLU A 84 7.21 7.86 -2.91
CA GLU A 84 7.56 7.55 -1.53
C GLU A 84 7.72 8.83 -0.71
N VAL A 85 6.93 8.96 0.36
CA VAL A 85 6.95 10.12 1.25
C VAL A 85 7.38 9.73 2.66
N PRO A 86 8.14 10.57 3.38
CA PRO A 86 8.39 10.36 4.80
C PRO A 86 7.08 10.49 5.58
N VAL A 87 6.88 9.65 6.59
CA VAL A 87 5.70 9.70 7.46
C VAL A 87 6.10 9.82 8.92
N ARG A 88 5.26 10.49 9.70
CA ARG A 88 5.43 10.57 11.16
C ARG A 88 4.62 9.47 11.83
N VAL A 89 5.17 8.82 12.86
CA VAL A 89 4.39 7.93 13.72
C VAL A 89 3.50 8.80 14.61
N ALA A 90 2.20 8.78 14.38
CA ALA A 90 1.23 9.61 15.10
C ALA A 90 0.76 8.98 16.41
N ALA A 91 0.60 7.65 16.43
CA ALA A 91 0.26 6.88 17.62
C ALA A 91 0.73 5.43 17.49
N ARG A 92 1.01 4.79 18.62
CA ARG A 92 1.36 3.36 18.73
C ARG A 92 0.42 2.72 19.77
N ALA A 93 -0.16 1.57 19.43
CA ALA A 93 -0.97 0.77 20.34
C ALA A 93 -0.55 -0.71 20.24
N PRO A 94 0.60 -1.10 20.84
CA PRO A 94 1.12 -2.46 20.75
C PRO A 94 0.14 -3.54 21.22
N SER A 95 -0.65 -3.24 22.26
CA SER A 95 -1.70 -4.15 22.77
C SER A 95 -2.81 -4.45 21.76
N LEU A 96 -3.00 -3.58 20.76
CA LEU A 96 -3.95 -3.77 19.66
C LEU A 96 -3.27 -4.25 18.37
N GLY A 97 -1.93 -4.40 18.37
CA GLY A 97 -1.16 -4.65 17.16
C GLY A 97 -1.28 -3.53 16.12
N ALA A 98 -1.52 -2.28 16.53
CA ALA A 98 -1.86 -1.19 15.61
C ALA A 98 -0.99 0.06 15.80
N ALA A 99 -0.75 0.77 14.70
CA ALA A 99 -0.14 2.09 14.70
C ALA A 99 -0.87 3.03 13.74
N LEU A 100 -0.84 4.32 14.07
CA LEU A 100 -1.26 5.38 13.16
C LEU A 100 -0.02 6.11 12.64
N LEU A 101 0.07 6.26 11.33
CA LEU A 101 1.08 7.08 10.65
C LEU A 101 0.40 8.32 10.06
N GLN A 102 1.14 9.40 9.91
CA GLN A 102 0.67 10.65 9.33
C GLN A 102 1.44 10.94 8.03
N LEU A 103 0.70 11.01 6.91
CA LEU A 103 1.23 11.49 5.64
C LEU A 103 1.54 12.99 5.70
N PRO A 104 2.53 13.49 4.94
CA PRO A 104 2.83 14.91 4.86
C PRO A 104 1.82 15.63 3.96
N GLY A 105 1.48 16.88 4.31
CA GLY A 105 0.52 17.70 3.57
C GLY A 105 -0.86 17.81 4.24
N LYS A 106 -1.71 18.69 3.73
CA LYS A 106 -3.03 19.02 4.32
C LYS A 106 -4.20 18.21 3.74
N GLY A 107 -3.99 17.44 2.67
CA GLY A 107 -5.03 16.67 1.98
C GLY A 107 -5.87 17.50 0.98
N PRO A 108 -7.07 17.02 0.58
CA PRO A 108 -7.69 15.78 1.05
C PRO A 108 -7.03 14.55 0.43
N PHE A 109 -6.73 13.55 1.26
CA PHE A 109 -6.28 12.24 0.80
C PHE A 109 -7.48 11.33 0.53
N PRO A 110 -7.43 10.45 -0.49
CA PRO A 110 -8.38 9.36 -0.62
C PRO A 110 -8.32 8.47 0.61
N PHE A 111 -9.46 8.12 1.20
CA PHE A 111 -9.51 7.35 2.44
C PHE A 111 -10.67 6.37 2.46
N VAL A 112 -10.54 5.34 3.29
CA VAL A 112 -11.63 4.40 3.60
C VAL A 112 -12.29 4.86 4.89
N LYS A 113 -13.61 5.06 4.84
CA LYS A 113 -14.40 5.31 6.04
C LYS A 113 -14.50 4.02 6.86
N LEU A 114 -14.05 4.07 8.10
CA LEU A 114 -14.17 2.95 9.01
C LEU A 114 -15.66 2.70 9.35
N PRO A 115 -16.06 1.42 9.50
CA PRO A 115 -17.39 1.10 9.95
C PRO A 115 -17.63 1.64 11.37
N PRO A 116 -18.90 1.87 11.76
CA PRO A 116 -19.23 2.31 13.11
C PRO A 116 -18.83 1.24 14.14
N ARG A 117 -18.70 1.66 15.40
CA ARG A 117 -18.50 0.74 16.53
C ARG A 117 -19.61 -0.32 16.56
N GLY A 118 -19.23 -1.58 16.80
CA GLY A 118 -20.17 -2.70 16.89
C GLY A 118 -20.54 -3.34 15.55
N TRP A 119 -19.84 -3.01 14.46
CA TRP A 119 -20.05 -3.67 13.16
C TRP A 119 -19.82 -5.18 13.26
N LYS A 120 -20.75 -5.95 12.67
CA LYS A 120 -20.65 -7.40 12.47
C LYS A 120 -20.61 -7.66 10.95
N PRO A 121 -19.72 -8.53 10.47
CA PRO A 121 -19.59 -8.86 9.04
C PRO A 121 -20.84 -9.47 8.43
#